data_AF-A0A9X3BG93-F1
#
_entry.id   AF-A0A9X3BG93-F1
#
_cell.length_a   1.000
_cell.length_b   1.000
_cell.length_c   1.000
_cell.angle_alpha   90.00
_cell.angle_beta   90.00
_cell.angle_gamma   90.00
#
_symmetry.space_group_name_H-M   'P 1'
#
loop_
_entity.id
_entity.type
_entity.pdbx_description
1 polymer ?
#
loop_
_entity_poly.entity_id
_entity_poly.type
_entity_poly.pdbx_seq_one_letter_code
_entity_poly.pdbx_strand_id
1 'polypeptide(L)'
;MAESTESPRALGLICSLKPSPAESSSALIVEHVFDNLRAQGAQCEAVRCVDYNIAPGVEADMGDSDQWPQIRQKILDADILVLSTPTWVGHASSVAQRVLERLDAELSDKDEHGRPAMAGKVAVVAVVGNEDGAHKITADLFQSLNDIGYTIPSQGSTYWNGPAMGSTDYKGLDEVPEATASTNATVARNAAHLARTAARRIPALRVTPGISGGAHMPDTSHDPVDHARTYRQHAGETMKAGVNAPGLIGVGLGVLSLVVGLFSFANGSRTTGVVAVILAVVLAGAGFAWLALRHRKVQQKQVDWHRDNPDAPYEPPTS
;
A
#
# COMPACT_ATOMS: atom_id res chain seq x y z
N MET A 1 -27.45 14.22 -25.78
CA MET A 1 -26.86 13.43 -24.69
C MET A 1 -27.91 13.31 -23.60
N ALA A 2 -28.45 12.11 -23.35
CA ALA A 2 -29.40 11.93 -22.26
C ALA A 2 -28.61 11.71 -20.96
N GLU A 3 -28.68 12.65 -20.03
CA GLU A 3 -28.16 12.49 -18.66
C GLU A 3 -28.94 11.37 -17.96
N SER A 4 -28.30 10.63 -17.05
CA SER A 4 -29.04 9.73 -16.16
C SER A 4 -29.94 10.56 -15.25
N THR A 5 -31.23 10.22 -15.21
CA THR A 5 -32.21 10.87 -14.32
C THR A 5 -32.22 10.28 -12.91
N GLU A 6 -31.46 9.21 -12.65
CA GLU A 6 -31.37 8.61 -11.32
C GLU A 6 -30.33 9.34 -10.46
N SER A 7 -30.75 9.68 -9.24
CA SER A 7 -29.92 10.27 -8.19
C SER A 7 -28.80 9.31 -7.78
N PRO A 8 -27.51 9.72 -7.88
CA PRO A 8 -26.39 8.89 -7.43
C PRO A 8 -26.49 8.57 -5.94
N ARG A 9 -26.12 7.35 -5.56
CA ARG A 9 -25.96 6.95 -4.16
C ARG A 9 -24.52 7.15 -3.71
N ALA A 10 -24.32 7.89 -2.63
CA ALA A 10 -23.02 8.13 -2.02
C ALA A 10 -22.93 7.42 -0.67
N LEU A 11 -21.86 6.64 -0.47
CA LEU A 11 -21.53 6.02 0.81
C LEU A 11 -20.26 6.65 1.38
N GLY A 12 -20.33 7.09 2.63
CA GLY A 12 -19.20 7.63 3.38
C GLY A 12 -18.65 6.57 4.32
N LEU A 13 -17.42 6.12 4.10
CA LEU A 13 -16.71 5.26 5.03
C LEU A 13 -15.83 6.12 5.93
N ILE A 14 -16.24 6.24 7.20
CA ILE A 14 -15.55 7.05 8.20
C ILE A 14 -14.57 6.16 8.97
N CYS A 15 -13.29 6.31 8.69
CA CYS A 15 -12.19 5.56 9.29
C CYS A 15 -11.59 6.26 10.52
N SER A 16 -12.45 6.89 11.32
CA SER A 16 -12.10 7.42 12.65
C SER A 16 -11.62 6.30 13.58
N LEU A 17 -10.67 6.60 14.48
CA LEU A 17 -10.31 5.68 15.57
C LEU A 17 -11.28 5.75 16.76
N LYS A 18 -12.15 6.78 16.81
CA LYS A 18 -13.09 7.02 17.91
C LYS A 18 -14.44 6.37 17.60
N PRO A 19 -14.93 5.41 18.42
CA PRO A 19 -16.26 4.82 18.23
C PRO A 19 -17.37 5.82 18.50
N SER A 20 -18.55 5.59 17.93
CA SER A 20 -19.75 6.35 18.25
C SER A 20 -20.14 6.18 19.73
N PRO A 21 -20.69 7.22 20.39
CA PRO A 21 -21.13 8.51 19.85
C PRO A 21 -20.05 9.61 19.90
N ALA A 22 -18.76 9.28 20.09
CA ALA A 22 -17.73 10.31 20.19
C ALA A 22 -17.65 11.16 18.92
N GLU A 23 -17.47 12.47 19.06
CA GLU A 23 -17.32 13.36 17.91
C GLU A 23 -16.06 13.01 17.10
N SER A 24 -16.17 13.13 15.77
CA SER A 24 -15.09 12.81 14.84
C SER A 24 -15.00 13.84 13.73
N SER A 25 -13.81 14.43 13.57
CA SER A 25 -13.50 15.33 12.46
C SER A 25 -13.63 14.65 11.09
N SER A 26 -13.33 13.35 11.02
CA SER A 26 -13.52 12.56 9.79
C SER A 26 -15.01 12.38 9.48
N ALA A 27 -15.86 12.23 10.50
CA ALA A 27 -17.31 12.24 10.29
C ALA A 27 -17.81 13.62 9.84
N LEU A 28 -17.29 14.69 10.45
CA LEU A 28 -17.69 16.06 10.13
C LEU A 28 -17.34 16.45 8.69
N ILE A 29 -16.12 16.15 8.22
CA ILE A 29 -15.75 16.46 6.83
C ILE A 29 -16.56 15.65 5.82
N VAL A 30 -16.95 14.40 6.15
CA VAL A 30 -17.87 13.61 5.32
C VAL A 30 -19.21 14.29 5.21
N GLU A 31 -19.76 14.80 6.32
CA GLU A 31 -21.04 15.51 6.30
C GLU A 31 -20.95 16.80 5.46
N HIS A 32 -19.86 17.56 5.55
CA HIS A 32 -19.67 18.74 4.69
C HIS A 32 -19.54 18.39 3.20
N VAL A 33 -18.91 17.26 2.86
CA VAL A 33 -18.91 16.74 1.48
C VAL A 33 -20.32 16.29 1.07
N PHE A 34 -21.05 15.66 1.98
CA PHE A 34 -22.42 15.20 1.75
C PHE A 34 -23.39 16.34 1.52
N ASP A 35 -23.29 17.45 2.24
CA ASP A 35 -24.12 18.64 1.98
C ASP A 35 -23.98 19.11 0.53
N ASN A 36 -22.75 19.13 0.02
CA ASN A 36 -22.48 19.46 -1.37
C ASN A 36 -22.96 18.38 -2.34
N LEU A 37 -22.82 17.09 -2.03
CA LEU A 37 -23.33 15.99 -2.86
C LEU A 37 -24.87 15.96 -2.91
N ARG A 38 -25.55 16.21 -1.79
CA ARG A 38 -27.01 16.35 -1.71
C ARG A 38 -27.49 17.53 -2.54
N ALA A 39 -26.77 18.65 -2.52
CA ALA A 39 -27.04 19.79 -3.42
C ALA A 39 -26.87 19.44 -4.91
N GLN A 40 -26.09 18.40 -5.23
CA GLN A 40 -25.96 17.81 -6.58
C GLN A 40 -26.96 16.67 -6.86
N GLY A 41 -27.94 16.46 -5.98
CA GLY A 41 -29.01 15.49 -6.11
C GLY A 41 -28.66 14.05 -5.69
N ALA A 42 -27.57 13.85 -4.96
CA ALA A 42 -27.17 12.52 -4.47
C ALA A 42 -27.90 12.14 -3.17
N GLN A 43 -28.13 10.84 -2.98
CA GLN A 43 -28.57 10.26 -1.72
C GLN A 43 -27.33 9.82 -0.93
N CYS A 44 -27.18 10.26 0.32
CA CYS A 44 -25.96 10.02 1.09
C CYS A 44 -26.23 9.18 2.35
N GLU A 45 -25.41 8.15 2.57
CA GLU A 45 -25.37 7.32 3.76
C GLU A 45 -23.94 7.27 4.32
N ALA A 46 -23.76 7.25 5.64
CA ALA A 46 -22.45 7.12 6.27
C ALA A 46 -22.35 5.87 7.15
N VAL A 47 -21.18 5.24 7.15
CA VAL A 47 -20.80 4.12 8.03
C VAL A 47 -19.52 4.49 8.77
N ARG A 48 -19.58 4.50 10.10
CA ARG A 48 -18.38 4.61 10.93
C ARG A 48 -17.77 3.23 11.12
N CYS A 49 -16.64 2.99 10.46
CA CYS A 49 -16.06 1.66 10.31
C CYS A 49 -15.67 1.05 11.67
N VAL A 50 -15.21 1.85 12.63
CA VAL A 50 -14.83 1.38 13.97
C VAL A 50 -16.01 0.94 14.84
N ASP A 51 -17.25 1.24 14.44
CA ASP A 51 -18.46 0.74 15.13
C ASP A 51 -18.80 -0.70 14.75
N TYR A 52 -18.10 -1.26 13.76
CA TYR A 52 -18.28 -2.61 13.25
C TYR A 52 -17.01 -3.42 13.53
N ASN A 53 -17.18 -4.70 13.84
CA ASN A 53 -16.06 -5.62 13.86
C ASN A 53 -15.64 -5.95 12.43
N ILE A 54 -14.49 -5.43 11.99
CA ILE A 54 -13.91 -5.69 10.67
C ILE A 54 -12.65 -6.53 10.86
N ALA A 55 -12.76 -7.84 10.59
CA ALA A 55 -11.65 -8.77 10.74
C ALA A 55 -10.49 -8.43 9.79
N PRO A 56 -9.21 -8.69 10.15
CA PRO A 56 -8.10 -8.58 9.21
C PRO A 56 -8.20 -9.65 8.13
N GLY A 57 -7.87 -9.30 6.88
CA GLY A 57 -7.82 -10.24 5.77
C GLY A 57 -8.25 -9.60 4.45
N VAL A 58 -8.33 -10.41 3.40
CA VAL A 58 -8.57 -9.94 2.02
C VAL A 58 -9.80 -10.55 1.35
N GLU A 59 -10.52 -11.45 2.03
CA GLU A 59 -11.70 -12.13 1.46
C GLU A 59 -13.00 -11.33 1.65
N ALA A 60 -14.05 -11.60 0.89
CA ALA A 60 -15.32 -10.88 1.04
C ALA A 60 -15.98 -11.07 2.43
N ASP A 61 -15.65 -12.16 3.12
CA ASP A 61 -16.11 -12.51 4.47
C ASP A 61 -15.00 -13.33 5.14
N MET A 62 -14.50 -12.90 6.30
CA MET A 62 -13.52 -13.71 7.06
C MET A 62 -14.20 -14.73 8.01
N GLY A 63 -15.53 -14.75 8.06
CA GLY A 63 -16.30 -15.59 8.97
C GLY A 63 -16.39 -15.05 10.40
N ASP A 64 -16.83 -15.91 11.31
CA ASP A 64 -17.03 -15.62 12.73
C ASP A 64 -17.92 -14.39 12.99
N SER A 65 -17.36 -13.34 13.59
CA SER A 65 -18.02 -12.10 13.96
C SER A 65 -17.70 -10.96 13.00
N ASP A 66 -17.15 -11.24 11.81
CA ASP A 66 -16.86 -10.23 10.80
C ASP A 66 -18.16 -9.59 10.29
N GLN A 67 -18.24 -8.27 10.41
CA GLN A 67 -19.37 -7.48 9.94
C GLN A 67 -19.07 -6.79 8.61
N TRP A 68 -17.88 -7.03 8.03
CA TRP A 68 -17.52 -6.53 6.71
C TRP A 68 -18.57 -6.82 5.62
N PRO A 69 -19.20 -8.00 5.52
CA PRO A 69 -20.19 -8.27 4.47
C PRO A 69 -21.35 -7.26 4.42
N GLN A 70 -21.75 -6.71 5.57
CA GLN A 70 -22.82 -5.70 5.67
C GLN A 70 -22.38 -4.34 5.09
N ILE A 71 -21.12 -3.97 5.35
CA ILE A 71 -20.50 -2.76 4.81
C ILE A 71 -20.25 -2.95 3.31
N ARG A 72 -19.71 -4.11 2.91
CA ARG A 72 -19.46 -4.49 1.52
C ARG A 72 -20.72 -4.34 0.66
N GLN A 73 -21.87 -4.82 1.14
CA GLN A 73 -23.12 -4.66 0.38
C GLN A 73 -23.45 -3.18 0.13
N LYS A 74 -23.27 -2.31 1.14
CA LYS A 74 -23.48 -0.86 0.97
C LYS A 74 -22.50 -0.25 -0.04
N ILE A 75 -21.26 -0.74 -0.08
CA ILE A 75 -20.23 -0.31 -1.05
C ILE A 75 -20.64 -0.70 -2.49
N LEU A 76 -21.06 -1.94 -2.68
CA LEU A 76 -21.53 -2.46 -3.98
C LEU A 76 -22.76 -1.70 -4.50
N ASP A 77 -23.61 -1.29 -3.57
CA ASP A 77 -24.82 -0.52 -3.80
C ASP A 77 -24.59 0.97 -4.13
N ALA A 78 -23.41 1.51 -3.78
CA ALA A 78 -23.10 2.93 -3.93
C ALA A 78 -22.49 3.23 -5.31
N ASP A 79 -22.81 4.40 -5.86
CA ASP A 79 -22.19 4.94 -7.07
C ASP A 79 -20.94 5.77 -6.75
N ILE A 80 -20.92 6.39 -5.56
CA ILE A 80 -19.85 7.24 -5.06
C ILE A 80 -19.40 6.72 -3.70
N LEU A 81 -18.11 6.40 -3.57
CA LEU A 81 -17.47 6.12 -2.30
C LEU A 81 -16.73 7.37 -1.80
N VAL A 82 -17.06 7.85 -0.61
CA VAL A 82 -16.30 8.89 0.11
C VAL A 82 -15.52 8.20 1.23
N LEU A 83 -14.22 7.98 1.02
CA LEU A 83 -13.35 7.40 2.04
C LEU A 83 -12.74 8.52 2.89
N SER A 84 -13.07 8.56 4.18
CA SER A 84 -12.53 9.56 5.10
C SER A 84 -11.66 8.96 6.18
N THR A 85 -10.50 9.56 6.40
CA THR A 85 -9.53 9.11 7.40
C THR A 85 -8.92 10.30 8.15
N PRO A 86 -8.62 10.15 9.45
CA PRO A 86 -7.69 11.05 10.09
C PRO A 86 -6.24 10.79 9.64
N THR A 87 -5.38 11.79 9.77
CA THR A 87 -3.92 11.64 9.70
C THR A 87 -3.38 11.19 11.06
N TRP A 88 -2.61 10.12 11.07
CA TRP A 88 -1.84 9.65 12.22
C TRP A 88 -0.44 9.29 11.80
N VAL A 89 0.58 9.85 12.45
CA VAL A 89 2.00 9.62 12.14
C VAL A 89 2.36 9.79 10.66
N GLY A 90 1.67 10.69 9.94
CA GLY A 90 1.84 10.91 8.49
C GLY A 90 1.17 9.86 7.59
N HIS A 91 0.33 8.98 8.16
CA HIS A 91 -0.39 7.92 7.46
C HIS A 91 -1.91 8.04 7.66
N ALA A 92 -2.66 7.32 6.83
CA ALA A 92 -4.07 7.06 7.09
C ALA A 92 -4.22 6.26 8.40
N SER A 93 -5.41 6.24 8.97
CA SER A 93 -5.67 5.44 10.16
C SER A 93 -5.53 3.95 9.86
N SER A 94 -5.26 3.15 10.89
CA SER A 94 -5.29 1.70 10.78
C SER A 94 -6.65 1.15 10.34
N VAL A 95 -7.74 1.87 10.62
CA VAL A 95 -9.09 1.53 10.16
C VAL A 95 -9.22 1.74 8.65
N ALA A 96 -8.62 2.80 8.09
CA ALA A 96 -8.59 3.04 6.64
C ALA A 96 -7.76 1.96 5.93
N GLN A 97 -6.61 1.61 6.50
CA GLN A 97 -5.78 0.51 5.99
C GLN A 97 -6.57 -0.82 6.01
N ARG A 98 -7.28 -1.12 7.10
CA ARG A 98 -8.16 -2.29 7.18
C ARG A 98 -9.22 -2.27 6.09
N VAL A 99 -9.90 -1.15 5.87
CA VAL A 99 -10.91 -1.01 4.79
C VAL A 99 -10.30 -1.31 3.41
N LEU A 100 -9.11 -0.79 3.11
CA LEU A 100 -8.42 -1.07 1.84
C LEU A 100 -8.07 -2.56 1.68
N GLU A 101 -7.52 -3.19 2.71
CA GLU A 101 -7.22 -4.62 2.71
C GLU A 101 -8.48 -5.46 2.47
N ARG A 102 -9.62 -5.06 3.05
CA ARG A 102 -10.89 -5.78 2.84
C ARG A 102 -11.52 -5.54 1.46
N LEU A 103 -11.18 -4.44 0.81
CA LEU A 103 -11.58 -4.17 -0.59
C LEU A 103 -10.75 -4.98 -1.61
N ASP A 104 -9.66 -5.63 -1.19
CA ASP A 104 -8.87 -6.54 -2.05
C ASP A 104 -9.74 -7.65 -2.67
N ALA A 105 -10.77 -8.10 -1.94
CA ALA A 105 -11.77 -9.04 -2.43
C ALA A 105 -12.41 -8.63 -3.77
N GLU A 106 -12.50 -7.33 -4.04
CA GLU A 106 -13.11 -6.79 -5.25
C GLU A 106 -12.17 -6.78 -6.47
N LEU A 107 -10.85 -6.95 -6.28
CA LEU A 107 -9.88 -6.91 -7.38
C LEU A 107 -10.15 -7.98 -8.44
N SER A 108 -10.66 -9.14 -8.01
CA SER A 108 -10.98 -10.27 -8.88
C SER A 108 -12.49 -10.45 -9.12
N ASP A 109 -13.33 -9.68 -8.43
CA ASP A 109 -14.79 -9.76 -8.60
C ASP A 109 -15.20 -9.13 -9.92
N LYS A 110 -16.06 -9.83 -10.66
CA LYS A 110 -16.48 -9.43 -11.99
C LYS A 110 -18.00 -9.52 -12.11
N ASP A 111 -18.57 -8.57 -12.82
CA ASP A 111 -19.98 -8.62 -13.18
C ASP A 111 -20.26 -9.68 -14.28
N GLU A 112 -21.54 -9.85 -14.60
CA GLU A 112 -22.04 -10.79 -15.62
C GLU A 112 -21.42 -10.57 -17.02
N HIS A 113 -20.83 -9.40 -17.26
CA HIS A 113 -20.18 -9.01 -18.51
C HIS A 113 -18.65 -9.11 -18.45
N GLY A 114 -18.10 -9.66 -17.36
CA GLY A 114 -16.67 -9.85 -17.14
C GLY A 114 -15.91 -8.56 -16.80
N ARG A 115 -16.59 -7.48 -16.41
CA ARG A 115 -15.99 -6.21 -15.98
C ARG A 115 -15.71 -6.24 -14.48
N PRO A 116 -14.66 -5.58 -13.97
CA PRO A 116 -14.44 -5.46 -12.53
C PRO A 116 -15.68 -4.92 -11.82
N ALA A 117 -16.04 -5.47 -10.66
CA ALA A 117 -17.28 -5.12 -9.96
C ALA A 117 -17.37 -3.64 -9.56
N MET A 118 -16.23 -2.98 -9.30
CA MET A 118 -16.18 -1.54 -9.01
C MET A 118 -16.13 -0.65 -10.26
N ALA A 119 -16.04 -1.23 -11.46
CA ALA A 119 -15.96 -0.47 -12.69
C ALA A 119 -17.21 0.40 -12.89
N GLY A 120 -17.00 1.69 -13.11
CA GLY A 120 -18.08 2.67 -13.30
C GLY A 120 -18.53 3.36 -12.01
N LYS A 121 -18.01 2.95 -10.86
CA LYS A 121 -18.16 3.66 -9.59
C LYS A 121 -17.07 4.71 -9.42
N VAL A 122 -17.36 5.73 -8.63
CA VAL A 122 -16.47 6.85 -8.35
C VAL A 122 -15.97 6.78 -6.92
N ALA A 123 -14.68 7.03 -6.69
CA ALA A 123 -14.16 7.19 -5.34
C ALA A 123 -13.53 8.57 -5.13
N VAL A 124 -13.75 9.13 -3.95
CA VAL A 124 -13.16 10.40 -3.49
C VAL A 124 -12.67 10.25 -2.05
N VAL A 125 -11.70 11.08 -1.68
CA VAL A 125 -11.01 10.99 -0.39
C VAL A 125 -11.16 12.28 0.40
N ALA A 126 -11.43 12.16 1.70
CA ALA A 126 -11.50 13.29 2.63
C ALA A 126 -10.58 13.08 3.84
N VAL A 127 -9.48 13.86 3.93
CA VAL A 127 -8.48 13.71 4.99
C VAL A 127 -8.56 14.84 6.01
N VAL A 128 -8.46 14.53 7.30
CA VAL A 128 -8.36 15.54 8.36
C VAL A 128 -7.20 15.24 9.30
N GLY A 129 -6.42 16.23 9.67
CA GLY A 129 -5.33 16.04 10.63
C GLY A 129 -4.92 17.34 11.29
N ASN A 130 -4.49 17.30 12.54
CA ASN A 130 -3.80 18.43 13.16
C ASN A 130 -2.33 18.57 12.69
N GLU A 131 -1.81 17.57 11.97
CA GLU A 131 -0.47 17.48 11.41
C GLU A 131 -0.51 17.29 9.89
N ASP A 132 0.63 17.50 9.21
CA ASP A 132 0.78 17.32 7.77
C ASP A 132 0.73 15.83 7.34
N GLY A 133 0.32 15.59 6.09
CA GLY A 133 0.28 14.24 5.50
C GLY A 133 -0.84 14.02 4.49
N ALA A 134 -1.76 14.97 4.31
CA ALA A 134 -2.97 14.76 3.52
C ALA A 134 -2.70 14.38 2.04
N HIS A 135 -1.71 15.02 1.39
CA HIS A 135 -1.36 14.70 0.00
C HIS A 135 -0.73 13.31 -0.15
N LYS A 136 0.15 12.92 0.78
CA LYS A 136 0.75 11.58 0.79
C LYS A 136 -0.33 10.52 1.02
N ILE A 137 -1.20 10.73 2.01
CA ILE A 137 -2.34 9.83 2.29
C ILE A 137 -3.24 9.72 1.06
N THR A 138 -3.57 10.85 0.43
CA THR A 138 -4.37 10.88 -0.79
C THR A 138 -3.73 10.07 -1.92
N ALA A 139 -2.40 10.17 -2.10
CA ALA A 139 -1.69 9.40 -3.11
C ALA A 139 -1.81 7.89 -2.87
N ASP A 140 -1.59 7.42 -1.64
CA ASP A 140 -1.72 6.01 -1.28
C ASP A 140 -3.16 5.49 -1.47
N LEU A 141 -4.15 6.27 -1.00
CA LEU A 141 -5.57 5.89 -1.10
C LEU A 141 -6.05 5.88 -2.55
N PHE A 142 -5.69 6.88 -3.37
CA PHE A 142 -6.08 6.90 -4.78
C PHE A 142 -5.42 5.82 -5.60
N GLN A 143 -4.16 5.50 -5.35
CA GLN A 143 -3.52 4.36 -6.01
C GLN A 143 -4.28 3.07 -5.66
N SER A 144 -4.59 2.85 -4.38
CA SER A 144 -5.30 1.66 -3.93
C SER A 144 -6.71 1.57 -4.54
N LEU A 145 -7.48 2.65 -4.47
CA LEU A 145 -8.85 2.71 -4.99
C LEU A 145 -8.90 2.58 -6.52
N ASN A 146 -7.90 3.11 -7.22
CA ASN A 146 -7.76 2.91 -8.67
C ASN A 146 -7.53 1.43 -9.00
N ASP A 147 -6.64 0.75 -8.28
CA ASP A 147 -6.35 -0.67 -8.51
C ASP A 147 -7.58 -1.56 -8.24
N ILE A 148 -8.37 -1.21 -7.21
CA ILE A 148 -9.67 -1.84 -6.91
C ILE A 148 -10.69 -1.64 -8.05
N GLY A 149 -10.53 -0.61 -8.88
CA GLY A 149 -11.34 -0.38 -10.09
C GLY A 149 -12.25 0.84 -10.04
N TYR A 150 -12.13 1.69 -9.01
CA TYR A 150 -12.85 2.97 -8.98
C TYR A 150 -12.28 3.96 -9.99
N THR A 151 -13.15 4.81 -10.54
CA THR A 151 -12.71 5.99 -11.28
C THR A 151 -12.52 7.17 -10.32
N ILE A 152 -11.34 7.80 -10.34
CA ILE A 152 -11.04 8.98 -9.53
C ILE A 152 -11.33 10.25 -10.36
N PRO A 153 -12.20 11.16 -9.90
CA PRO A 153 -12.47 12.39 -10.62
C PRO A 153 -11.28 13.35 -10.49
N SER A 154 -11.12 14.28 -11.45
CA SER A 154 -10.19 15.40 -11.29
C SER A 154 -10.51 16.15 -10.00
N GLN A 155 -9.49 16.52 -9.21
CA GLN A 155 -9.70 17.16 -7.90
C GLN A 155 -10.58 16.29 -6.98
N GLY A 156 -10.33 14.97 -6.98
CA GLY A 156 -11.11 13.97 -6.24
C GLY A 156 -10.87 13.91 -4.73
N SER A 157 -10.09 14.84 -4.17
CA SER A 157 -9.74 14.87 -2.75
C SER A 157 -10.05 16.21 -2.13
N THR A 158 -10.44 16.19 -0.86
CA THR A 158 -10.56 17.37 0.00
C THR A 158 -9.85 17.09 1.33
N TYR A 159 -9.37 18.13 2.00
CA TYR A 159 -8.73 17.94 3.29
C TYR A 159 -8.71 19.19 4.16
N TRP A 160 -8.40 18.97 5.43
CA TRP A 160 -7.96 20.01 6.35
C TRP A 160 -6.73 19.55 7.13
N ASN A 161 -5.73 20.43 7.23
CA ASN A 161 -4.57 20.23 8.09
C ASN A 161 -4.39 21.43 9.03
N GLY A 162 -4.10 21.16 10.29
CA GLY A 162 -3.66 22.15 11.25
C GLY A 162 -2.23 22.64 10.99
N PRO A 163 -1.83 23.77 11.59
CA PRO A 163 -0.44 24.22 11.56
C PRO A 163 0.45 23.24 12.33
N ALA A 164 1.70 23.08 11.88
CA ALA A 164 2.68 22.24 12.56
C ALA A 164 2.82 22.65 14.04
N MET A 165 2.88 21.65 14.93
CA MET A 165 2.91 21.82 16.40
C MET A 165 1.65 22.49 16.99
N GLY A 166 0.55 22.60 16.23
CA GLY A 166 -0.74 23.07 16.72
C GLY A 166 -1.56 21.98 17.41
N SER A 167 -2.56 22.39 18.20
CA SER A 167 -3.51 21.50 18.88
C SER A 167 -4.95 21.63 18.35
N THR A 168 -5.16 22.47 17.34
CA THR A 168 -6.46 22.69 16.73
C THR A 168 -6.96 21.42 16.05
N ASP A 169 -8.21 21.07 16.30
CA ASP A 169 -8.92 19.98 15.63
C ASP A 169 -9.97 20.60 14.68
N TYR A 170 -10.22 19.97 13.54
CA TYR A 170 -11.14 20.46 12.51
C TYR A 170 -12.55 20.72 13.07
N LYS A 171 -13.04 19.83 13.93
CA LYS A 171 -14.34 19.99 14.60
C LYS A 171 -14.39 21.13 15.63
N GLY A 172 -13.25 21.66 16.02
CA GLY A 172 -13.13 22.77 16.97
C GLY A 172 -13.02 24.14 16.30
N LEU A 173 -13.13 24.21 14.97
CA LEU A 173 -13.15 25.46 14.23
C LEU A 173 -14.55 26.08 14.29
N ASP A 174 -14.62 27.40 14.44
CA ASP A 174 -15.88 28.15 14.41
C ASP A 174 -16.56 28.09 13.03
N GLU A 175 -15.75 28.05 11.96
CA GLU A 175 -16.19 27.93 10.58
C GLU A 175 -15.24 27.03 9.77
N VAL A 176 -15.78 26.43 8.70
CA VAL A 176 -14.95 25.66 7.76
C VAL A 176 -14.08 26.63 6.96
N PRO A 177 -12.73 26.48 6.96
CA PRO A 177 -11.86 27.36 6.19
C PRO A 177 -12.22 27.38 4.70
N GLU A 178 -12.16 28.55 4.07
CA GLU A 178 -12.58 28.76 2.68
C GLU A 178 -11.93 27.76 1.70
N ALA A 179 -10.63 27.47 1.89
CA ALA A 179 -9.92 26.50 1.06
C ALA A 179 -10.55 25.09 1.15
N THR A 180 -10.82 24.59 2.36
CA THR A 180 -11.46 23.29 2.58
C THR A 180 -12.92 23.29 2.08
N ALA A 181 -13.66 24.38 2.29
CA ALA A 181 -15.03 24.50 1.79
C ALA A 181 -15.08 24.46 0.24
N SER A 182 -14.15 25.15 -0.42
CA SER A 182 -14.00 25.17 -1.88
C SER A 182 -13.65 23.78 -2.44
N THR A 183 -12.75 23.06 -1.78
CA THR A 183 -12.40 21.68 -2.16
C THR A 183 -13.54 20.68 -1.88
N ASN A 184 -14.31 20.86 -0.80
CA ASN A 184 -15.53 20.06 -0.53
C ASN A 184 -16.57 20.22 -1.66
N ALA A 185 -16.82 21.47 -2.09
CA ALA A 185 -17.74 21.74 -3.19
C ALA A 185 -17.23 21.18 -4.53
N THR A 186 -15.93 21.33 -4.79
CA THR A 186 -15.28 20.86 -6.02
C THR A 186 -15.30 19.33 -6.12
N VAL A 187 -14.94 18.62 -5.05
CA VAL A 187 -14.90 17.16 -5.03
C VAL A 187 -16.31 16.59 -5.24
N ALA A 188 -17.32 17.16 -4.57
CA ALA A 188 -18.70 16.73 -4.70
C ALA A 188 -19.25 16.94 -6.11
N ARG A 189 -19.03 18.13 -6.70
CA ARG A 189 -19.47 18.44 -8.07
C ARG A 189 -18.85 17.46 -9.08
N ASN A 190 -17.54 17.26 -9.00
CA ASN A 190 -16.83 16.43 -9.98
C ASN A 190 -17.20 14.94 -9.81
N ALA A 191 -17.36 14.46 -8.57
CA ALA A 191 -17.80 13.10 -8.30
C ALA A 191 -19.23 12.84 -8.79
N ALA A 192 -20.18 13.74 -8.49
CA ALA A 192 -21.57 13.60 -8.92
C ALA A 192 -21.70 13.62 -10.46
N HIS A 193 -20.96 14.52 -11.13
CA HIS A 193 -20.91 14.55 -12.59
C HIS A 193 -20.34 13.25 -13.17
N LEU A 194 -19.23 12.76 -12.62
CA LEU A 194 -18.60 11.54 -13.08
C LEU A 194 -19.48 10.31 -12.83
N ALA A 195 -20.14 10.18 -11.67
CA ALA A 195 -21.03 9.08 -11.37
C ALA A 195 -22.19 8.98 -12.38
N ARG A 196 -22.80 10.13 -12.74
CA ARG A 196 -23.86 10.19 -13.76
C ARG A 196 -23.40 9.77 -15.17
N THR A 197 -22.10 9.83 -15.46
CA THR A 197 -21.55 9.53 -16.79
C THR A 197 -20.85 8.16 -16.87
N ALA A 198 -20.22 7.72 -15.78
CA ALA A 198 -19.43 6.50 -15.68
C ALA A 198 -20.28 5.23 -15.73
N ALA A 199 -21.50 5.25 -15.20
CA ALA A 199 -22.44 4.13 -15.21
C ALA A 199 -22.78 3.55 -16.61
N ARG A 200 -22.44 4.25 -17.70
CA ARG A 200 -22.91 3.92 -19.06
C ARG A 200 -21.83 3.50 -20.05
N ARG A 201 -20.54 3.52 -19.69
CA ARG A 201 -19.48 3.62 -20.74
C ARG A 201 -18.31 2.66 -20.65
N ILE A 202 -18.20 1.78 -19.66
CA ILE A 202 -17.12 0.79 -19.67
C ILE A 202 -17.59 -0.41 -20.50
N PRO A 203 -17.10 -0.58 -21.75
CA PRO A 203 -17.45 -1.73 -22.57
C PRO A 203 -16.93 -3.00 -21.91
N ALA A 204 -17.63 -4.11 -22.13
CA ALA A 204 -17.16 -5.42 -21.70
C ALA A 204 -15.75 -5.68 -22.21
N LEU A 205 -14.92 -6.32 -21.38
CA LEU A 205 -13.56 -6.69 -21.76
C LEU A 205 -13.67 -7.65 -22.96
N ARG A 206 -13.34 -7.19 -24.16
CA ARG A 206 -13.18 -8.10 -25.30
C ARG A 206 -11.89 -8.86 -25.09
N VAL A 207 -11.99 -10.08 -24.56
CA VAL A 207 -10.87 -11.02 -24.57
C VAL A 207 -10.61 -11.37 -26.03
N THR A 208 -9.57 -10.79 -26.62
CA THR A 208 -9.10 -11.19 -27.94
C THR A 208 -8.61 -12.64 -27.84
N PRO A 209 -9.25 -13.62 -28.50
CA PRO A 209 -8.76 -15.00 -28.48
C PRO A 209 -7.41 -15.00 -29.21
N GLY A 210 -6.31 -15.18 -28.49
CA GLY A 210 -4.97 -15.17 -29.09
C GLY A 210 -3.85 -14.70 -28.17
N ILE A 211 -4.15 -13.99 -27.07
CA ILE A 211 -3.16 -13.72 -26.01
C ILE A 211 -3.37 -14.74 -24.89
N SER A 212 -3.24 -16.03 -25.20
CA SER A 212 -3.03 -17.07 -24.18
C SER A 212 -1.57 -17.23 -23.79
N GLY A 213 -0.68 -16.41 -24.37
CA GLY A 213 0.65 -16.16 -23.84
C GLY A 213 0.57 -15.02 -22.84
N GLY A 214 -0.03 -15.23 -21.67
CA GLY A 214 0.47 -14.48 -20.52
C GLY A 214 1.97 -14.70 -20.52
N ALA A 215 2.76 -13.63 -20.60
CA ALA A 215 4.20 -13.77 -20.39
C ALA A 215 4.32 -14.43 -19.03
N HIS A 216 4.54 -15.75 -19.03
CA HIS A 216 4.84 -16.48 -17.82
C HIS A 216 6.13 -15.85 -17.36
N MET A 217 6.01 -14.91 -16.41
CA MET A 217 7.18 -14.24 -15.87
C MET A 217 8.03 -15.37 -15.32
N PRO A 218 9.21 -15.63 -15.91
CA PRO A 218 10.01 -16.77 -15.49
C PRO A 218 10.24 -16.63 -14.00
N ASP A 219 10.11 -17.73 -13.25
CA ASP A 219 10.46 -17.70 -11.83
C ASP A 219 11.97 -17.49 -11.70
N THR A 220 12.37 -16.22 -11.57
CA THR A 220 13.74 -15.78 -11.33
C THR A 220 14.04 -15.63 -9.84
N SER A 221 13.22 -16.18 -8.94
CA SER A 221 13.45 -16.11 -7.49
C SER A 221 14.78 -16.75 -7.06
N HIS A 222 15.27 -17.72 -7.85
CA HIS A 222 16.55 -18.38 -7.67
C HIS A 222 17.71 -17.71 -8.43
N ASP A 223 17.44 -16.66 -9.21
CA ASP A 223 18.48 -15.87 -9.86
C ASP A 223 19.14 -14.92 -8.83
N PRO A 224 20.46 -14.99 -8.63
CA PRO A 224 21.16 -14.06 -7.75
C PRO A 224 21.09 -12.60 -8.22
N VAL A 225 20.82 -12.35 -9.50
CA VAL A 225 20.76 -11.01 -10.09
C VAL A 225 19.36 -10.75 -10.66
N ASP A 226 18.74 -9.64 -10.29
CA ASP A 226 17.39 -9.30 -10.75
C ASP A 226 17.44 -8.60 -12.11
N HIS A 227 17.46 -9.41 -13.17
CA HIS A 227 17.48 -8.93 -14.55
C HIS A 227 16.10 -8.45 -15.05
N ALA A 228 15.02 -8.67 -14.28
CA ALA A 228 13.66 -8.54 -14.78
C ALA A 228 12.82 -7.43 -14.12
N ARG A 229 13.12 -7.02 -12.87
CA ARG A 229 12.19 -6.22 -12.06
C ARG A 229 12.71 -4.86 -11.61
N THR A 230 14.03 -4.61 -11.61
CA THR A 230 14.58 -3.40 -10.99
C THR A 230 15.74 -2.78 -11.77
N TYR A 231 15.92 -1.47 -11.60
CA TYR A 231 17.08 -0.70 -12.08
C TYR A 231 18.32 -0.85 -11.18
N ARG A 232 18.26 -1.69 -10.15
CA ARG A 232 19.40 -2.04 -9.28
C ARG A 232 19.54 -3.56 -9.26
N GLN A 233 20.12 -4.10 -10.32
CA GLN A 233 20.17 -5.54 -10.58
C GLN A 233 20.82 -6.35 -9.43
N HIS A 234 21.72 -5.72 -8.67
CA HIS A 234 22.43 -6.33 -7.54
C HIS A 234 21.80 -6.06 -6.16
N ALA A 235 20.69 -5.32 -6.08
CA ALA A 235 20.03 -5.03 -4.82
C ALA A 235 19.47 -6.33 -4.20
N GLY A 236 20.02 -6.73 -3.05
CA GLY A 236 19.60 -7.94 -2.35
C GLY A 236 20.32 -9.23 -2.77
N GLU A 237 21.41 -9.16 -3.55
CA GLU A 237 22.30 -10.31 -3.87
C GLU A 237 22.70 -11.07 -2.58
N THR A 238 22.97 -10.34 -1.51
CA THR A 238 23.34 -10.90 -0.20
C THR A 238 22.18 -11.63 0.48
N MET A 239 20.92 -11.32 0.16
CA MET A 239 19.71 -11.82 0.83
C MET A 239 18.90 -12.84 0.00
N LYS A 240 19.06 -12.87 -1.33
CA LYS A 240 18.35 -13.84 -2.20
C LYS A 240 18.95 -15.25 -2.09
N ALA A 241 18.07 -16.25 -2.02
CA ALA A 241 18.35 -17.70 -2.06
C ALA A 241 19.28 -18.28 -0.97
N GLY A 242 19.64 -17.55 0.10
CA GLY A 242 20.38 -18.08 1.26
C GLY A 242 21.83 -18.54 0.99
N VAL A 243 22.31 -18.36 -0.23
CA VAL A 243 23.60 -18.89 -0.72
C VAL A 243 24.80 -18.27 -0.01
N ASN A 244 24.69 -17.00 0.41
CA ASN A 244 25.72 -16.27 1.13
C ASN A 244 25.65 -16.48 2.66
N ALA A 245 24.59 -17.13 3.17
CA ALA A 245 24.36 -17.31 4.60
C ALA A 245 25.50 -18.06 5.31
N PRO A 246 26.10 -19.14 4.78
CA PRO A 246 27.22 -19.81 5.44
C PRO A 246 28.43 -18.89 5.62
N GLY A 247 28.71 -18.02 4.64
CA GLY A 247 29.80 -17.05 4.70
C GLY A 247 29.58 -16.00 5.78
N LEU A 248 28.37 -15.40 5.83
CA LEU A 248 28.00 -14.40 6.83
C LEU A 248 27.97 -14.97 8.25
N ILE A 249 27.44 -16.18 8.43
CA ILE A 249 27.45 -16.88 9.73
C ILE A 249 28.89 -17.14 10.17
N GLY A 250 29.76 -17.61 9.26
CA GLY A 250 31.18 -17.82 9.55
C GLY A 250 31.90 -16.54 10.01
N VAL A 251 31.69 -15.43 9.31
CA VAL A 251 32.25 -14.12 9.72
C VAL A 251 31.70 -13.70 11.09
N GLY A 252 30.38 -13.82 11.32
CA GLY A 252 29.75 -13.47 12.60
C GLY A 252 30.29 -14.28 13.78
N LEU A 253 30.43 -15.59 13.62
CA LEU A 253 31.03 -16.46 14.63
C LEU A 253 32.53 -16.15 14.84
N GLY A 254 33.23 -15.77 13.78
CA GLY A 254 34.62 -15.30 13.86
C GLY A 254 34.75 -14.05 14.73
N VAL A 255 33.89 -13.04 14.51
CA VAL A 255 33.86 -11.82 15.31
C VAL A 255 33.53 -12.12 16.77
N LEU A 256 32.53 -12.97 17.04
CA LEU A 256 32.17 -13.37 18.40
C LEU A 256 33.35 -14.05 19.12
N SER A 257 34.04 -14.94 18.41
CA SER A 257 35.21 -15.66 18.94
C SER A 257 36.37 -14.72 19.26
N LEU A 258 36.57 -13.68 18.44
CA LEU A 258 37.57 -12.65 18.70
C LEU A 258 37.26 -11.88 19.99
N VAL A 259 35.99 -11.51 20.20
CA VAL A 259 35.55 -10.83 21.43
C VAL A 259 35.82 -11.69 22.67
N VAL A 260 35.48 -12.98 22.61
CA VAL A 260 35.76 -13.95 23.68
C VAL A 260 37.27 -14.08 23.93
N GLY A 261 38.08 -14.09 22.88
CA GLY A 261 39.54 -14.13 23.00
C GLY A 261 40.11 -12.92 23.72
N LEU A 262 39.71 -11.71 23.31
CA LEU A 262 40.13 -10.46 23.95
C LEU A 262 39.70 -10.39 25.42
N PHE A 263 38.46 -10.79 25.73
CA PHE A 263 37.97 -10.86 27.10
C PHE A 263 38.74 -11.88 27.97
N SER A 264 39.11 -13.02 27.39
CA SER A 264 39.87 -14.06 28.08
C SER A 264 41.29 -13.60 28.39
N PHE A 265 41.94 -12.87 27.47
CA PHE A 265 43.24 -12.25 27.73
C PHE A 265 43.14 -11.18 28.82
N ALA A 266 42.10 -10.36 28.83
CA ALA A 266 41.87 -9.34 29.85
C ALA A 266 41.70 -9.95 31.26
N ASN A 267 41.13 -11.14 31.37
CA ASN A 267 40.94 -11.86 32.64
C ASN A 267 42.08 -12.86 32.97
N GLY A 268 43.19 -12.83 32.24
CA GLY A 268 44.38 -13.65 32.54
C GLY A 268 44.33 -15.11 32.06
N SER A 269 43.27 -15.53 31.36
CA SER A 269 43.15 -16.88 30.81
C SER A 269 43.80 -16.98 29.42
N ARG A 270 45.13 -17.16 29.40
CA ARG A 270 45.93 -17.17 28.17
C ARG A 270 45.54 -18.29 27.21
N THR A 271 45.31 -19.51 27.73
CA THR A 271 44.98 -20.67 26.90
C THR A 271 43.64 -20.46 26.17
N THR A 272 42.61 -20.03 26.90
CA THR A 272 41.29 -19.73 26.30
C THR A 272 41.39 -18.58 25.30
N GLY A 273 42.17 -17.54 25.60
CA GLY A 273 42.41 -16.42 24.70
C GLY A 273 43.02 -16.85 23.36
N VAL A 274 44.09 -17.65 23.39
CA VAL A 274 44.77 -18.15 22.18
C VAL A 274 43.85 -19.03 21.35
N VAL A 275 43.14 -19.97 21.97
CA VAL A 275 42.21 -20.87 21.27
C VAL A 275 41.09 -20.08 20.58
N ALA A 276 40.51 -19.10 21.26
CA ALA A 276 39.43 -18.29 20.70
C ALA A 276 39.89 -17.40 19.53
N VAL A 277 41.12 -16.88 19.57
CA VAL A 277 41.69 -16.11 18.45
C VAL A 277 41.97 -17.01 17.24
N ILE A 278 42.49 -18.22 17.44
CA ILE A 278 42.69 -19.18 16.34
C ILE A 278 41.33 -19.52 15.70
N LEU A 279 40.31 -19.78 16.52
CA LEU A 279 38.96 -20.05 16.04
C LEU A 279 38.41 -18.86 15.24
N ALA A 280 38.63 -17.63 15.72
CA ALA A 280 38.21 -16.41 15.05
C ALA A 280 38.81 -16.28 13.64
N VAL A 281 40.13 -16.49 13.51
CA VAL A 281 40.83 -16.40 12.22
C VAL A 281 40.34 -17.46 11.25
N VAL A 282 40.16 -18.70 11.71
CA VAL A 282 39.69 -19.80 10.86
C VAL A 282 38.26 -19.55 10.37
N LEU A 283 37.35 -19.16 11.27
CA LEU A 283 35.94 -18.94 10.95
C LEU A 283 35.74 -17.71 10.04
N ALA A 284 36.40 -16.59 10.37
CA ALA A 284 36.34 -15.40 9.54
C ALA A 284 36.99 -15.64 8.17
N GLY A 285 38.15 -16.30 8.12
CA GLY A 285 38.86 -16.63 6.88
C GLY A 285 38.03 -17.54 5.98
N ALA A 286 37.44 -18.60 6.53
CA ALA A 286 36.53 -19.48 5.79
C ALA A 286 35.26 -18.73 5.31
N GLY A 287 34.70 -17.86 6.16
CA GLY A 287 33.55 -17.03 5.82
C GLY A 287 33.83 -16.08 4.65
N PHE A 288 34.94 -15.34 4.71
CA PHE A 288 35.37 -14.43 3.64
C PHE A 288 35.72 -15.19 2.35
N ALA A 289 36.39 -16.35 2.45
CA ALA A 289 36.68 -17.18 1.28
C ALA A 289 35.41 -17.67 0.59
N TRP A 290 34.40 -18.10 1.37
CA TRP A 290 33.09 -18.49 0.83
C TRP A 290 32.44 -17.33 0.08
N LEU A 291 32.36 -16.14 0.69
CA LEU A 291 31.77 -14.95 0.07
C LEU A 291 32.49 -14.57 -1.23
N ALA A 292 33.83 -14.58 -1.23
CA ALA A 292 34.63 -14.27 -2.41
C ALA A 292 34.39 -15.27 -3.56
N LEU A 293 34.31 -16.57 -3.25
CA LEU A 293 34.01 -17.61 -4.23
C LEU A 293 32.59 -17.47 -4.80
N ARG A 294 31.60 -17.18 -3.95
CA ARG A 294 30.21 -16.97 -4.40
C ARG A 294 30.09 -15.74 -5.27
N HIS A 295 30.71 -14.64 -4.88
CA HIS A 295 30.71 -13.41 -5.67
C HIS A 295 31.32 -13.65 -7.07
N ARG A 296 32.48 -14.31 -7.15
CA ARG A 296 33.07 -14.70 -8.45
C ARG A 296 32.15 -15.57 -9.31
N LYS A 297 31.41 -16.49 -8.68
CA LYS A 297 30.47 -17.36 -9.39
C LYS A 297 29.24 -16.61 -9.91
N VAL A 298 28.76 -15.59 -9.17
CA VAL A 298 27.67 -14.72 -9.61
C VAL A 298 28.12 -13.86 -10.79
N GLN A 299 29.32 -13.27 -10.71
CA GLN A 299 29.93 -12.51 -11.81
C GLN A 299 30.04 -13.35 -13.09
N GLN A 300 30.51 -14.59 -12.98
CA GLN A 300 30.58 -15.50 -14.13
C GLN A 300 29.21 -15.78 -14.74
N LYS A 301 28.21 -16.06 -13.90
CA LYS A 301 26.83 -16.28 -14.37
C LYS A 301 26.24 -15.04 -15.05
N GLN A 302 26.54 -13.86 -14.56
CA GLN A 302 26.11 -12.61 -15.17
C GLN A 302 26.74 -12.43 -16.56
N VAL A 303 28.05 -12.67 -16.69
CA VAL A 303 28.75 -12.65 -17.99
C VAL A 303 28.16 -13.67 -18.95
N ASP A 304 27.89 -14.90 -18.49
CA ASP A 304 27.26 -15.94 -19.30
C ASP A 304 25.84 -15.55 -19.72
N TRP A 305 25.04 -14.98 -18.82
CA TRP A 305 23.68 -14.54 -19.11
C TRP A 305 23.65 -13.39 -20.13
N HIS A 306 24.55 -12.40 -20.02
CA HIS A 306 24.63 -11.31 -21.00
C HIS A 306 25.18 -11.76 -22.35
N ARG A 307 26.04 -12.78 -22.40
CA ARG A 307 26.45 -13.40 -23.66
C ARG A 307 25.25 -14.01 -24.38
N ASP A 308 24.34 -14.62 -23.62
CA ASP A 308 23.14 -15.26 -24.15
C ASP A 308 21.98 -14.24 -24.36
N ASN A 309 22.11 -13.01 -23.86
CA ASN A 309 21.14 -11.91 -23.96
C ASN A 309 21.83 -10.58 -24.37
N PRO A 310 22.32 -10.47 -25.62
CA PRO A 310 23.16 -9.36 -26.07
C PRO A 310 22.44 -8.00 -26.13
N ASP A 311 21.11 -8.03 -26.25
CA ASP A 311 20.28 -6.81 -26.30
C ASP A 311 19.93 -6.27 -24.91
N ALA A 312 20.25 -7.00 -23.83
CA ALA A 312 19.95 -6.59 -22.47
C ALA A 312 20.96 -5.52 -21.98
N PRO A 313 20.51 -4.42 -21.36
CA PRO A 313 21.39 -3.39 -20.80
C PRO A 313 22.35 -4.00 -19.78
N TYR A 314 23.66 -3.83 -20.01
CA TYR A 314 24.71 -4.26 -19.09
C TYR A 314 25.05 -3.14 -18.11
N GLU A 315 24.79 -3.36 -16.81
CA GLU A 315 25.30 -2.50 -15.75
C GLU A 315 26.52 -3.20 -15.11
N PRO A 316 27.73 -2.61 -15.20
CA PRO A 316 28.90 -3.19 -14.56
C PRO A 316 28.73 -3.17 -13.03
N PRO A 317 29.21 -4.20 -12.32
CA PRO A 317 29.19 -4.21 -10.87
C PRO A 317 29.87 -2.95 -10.32
N THR A 318 29.24 -2.26 -9.36
CA THR A 318 29.78 -1.04 -8.76
C THR A 318 30.88 -1.30 -7.71
N SER A 319 31.40 -2.53 -7.66
CA SER A 319 32.42 -2.99 -6.71
C SER A 319 33.38 -3.96 -7.36
#